data_AF-Q9GC50-F1
#
_entry.id   AF-Q9GC50-F1
#
_cell.length_a   1.000
_cell.length_b   1.000
_cell.length_c   1.000
_cell.angle_alpha   90.00
_cell.angle_beta   90.00
_cell.angle_gamma   90.00
#
_symmetry.space_group_name_H-M   'P 1'
#
loop_
_entity.id
_entity.type
_entity.pdbx_description
1 polymer ?
#
loop_
_entity_poly.entity_id
_entity_poly.type
_entity_poly.pdbx_seq_one_letter_code
_entity_poly.pdbx_strand_id
1 'polypeptide(L)'
;TQLPYIVIDLVEWIWGGFSVDKATLTRFFAFHFILPFIISALAAVHLLFLHETGSNNPSGMVSDSDKIPFHPYYTIKDILGLLVLILALMLLVLFSPDLLGDPDNYIPANPLNTPPHIKPEWYFLFAYAILRSIPNKLGGVLALVLSILILAVIPALHTSKQRGMMFRPLSQCLFWFLVADLLALTWIGGQPVEHPFIGAG
;
A
#
# COMPACT_ATOMS: atom_id res chain seq x y z
N THR A 1 -12.43 5.81 -17.02
CA THR A 1 -12.96 6.57 -18.18
C THR A 1 -12.43 8.01 -18.26
N GLN A 2 -11.17 8.32 -17.90
CA GLN A 2 -10.81 9.71 -17.52
C GLN A 2 -9.54 10.33 -18.13
N LEU A 3 -8.83 9.69 -19.05
CA LEU A 3 -7.99 10.43 -20.01
C LEU A 3 -8.87 10.78 -21.22
N PRO A 4 -8.66 11.95 -21.86
CA PRO A 4 -9.43 12.31 -23.04
C PRO A 4 -9.31 11.24 -24.14
N TYR A 5 -10.43 10.95 -24.82
CA TYR A 5 -10.58 10.14 -26.03
C TYR A 5 -10.39 8.61 -25.92
N ILE A 6 -9.45 8.07 -25.12
CA ILE A 6 -9.09 6.63 -25.18
C ILE A 6 -9.67 5.81 -24.02
N VAL A 7 -10.17 6.43 -22.95
CA VAL A 7 -10.34 5.68 -21.69
C VAL A 7 -11.65 4.92 -21.56
N ILE A 8 -12.64 5.18 -22.39
CA ILE A 8 -13.79 4.25 -22.48
C ILE A 8 -13.28 2.95 -23.11
N ASP A 9 -12.62 3.06 -24.26
CA ASP A 9 -12.00 1.92 -24.96
C ASP A 9 -11.02 1.15 -24.06
N LEU A 10 -10.18 1.84 -23.29
CA LEU A 10 -9.24 1.18 -22.38
C LEU A 10 -9.95 0.43 -21.24
N VAL A 11 -11.02 1.00 -20.68
CA VAL A 11 -11.77 0.36 -19.60
C VAL A 11 -12.49 -0.87 -20.12
N GLU A 12 -13.18 -0.76 -21.26
CA GLU A 12 -13.84 -1.89 -21.92
C GLU A 12 -12.83 -2.94 -22.38
N TRP A 13 -11.64 -2.53 -22.83
CA TRP A 13 -10.54 -3.44 -23.16
C TRP A 13 -10.05 -4.20 -21.93
N ILE A 14 -9.88 -3.52 -20.78
CA ILE A 14 -9.51 -4.16 -19.50
C ILE A 14 -10.61 -5.11 -19.04
N TRP A 15 -11.88 -4.77 -19.19
CA TRP A 15 -12.99 -5.65 -18.83
C TRP A 15 -13.15 -6.82 -19.82
N GLY A 16 -12.86 -6.61 -21.09
CA GLY A 16 -13.16 -7.54 -22.16
C GLY A 16 -14.62 -7.50 -22.62
N GLY A 17 -15.28 -6.35 -22.45
CA GLY A 17 -16.70 -6.14 -22.66
C GLY A 17 -17.16 -4.83 -22.03
N PHE A 18 -18.47 -4.57 -22.05
CA PHE A 18 -19.06 -3.32 -21.57
C PHE A 18 -19.19 -3.21 -20.03
N SER A 19 -18.98 -4.31 -19.32
CA SER A 19 -19.04 -4.39 -17.87
C SER A 19 -18.09 -5.45 -17.33
N VAL A 20 -17.86 -5.44 -16.02
CA VAL A 20 -17.14 -6.53 -15.34
C VAL A 20 -17.98 -7.80 -15.42
N ASP A 21 -17.43 -8.84 -16.06
CA ASP A 21 -18.11 -10.14 -16.27
C ASP A 21 -17.07 -11.29 -16.35
N LYS A 22 -17.47 -12.47 -16.83
CA LYS A 22 -16.64 -13.67 -16.97
C LYS A 22 -15.29 -13.41 -17.61
N ALA A 23 -15.24 -12.62 -18.69
CA ALA A 23 -14.00 -12.28 -19.37
C ALA A 23 -13.02 -11.53 -18.45
N THR A 24 -13.53 -10.65 -17.57
CA THR A 24 -12.76 -9.90 -16.58
C THR A 24 -12.26 -10.82 -15.45
N LEU A 25 -13.11 -11.74 -14.97
CA LEU A 25 -12.71 -12.66 -13.90
C LEU A 25 -11.60 -13.61 -14.35
N THR A 26 -11.72 -14.22 -15.53
CA THR A 26 -10.71 -15.16 -16.06
C THR A 26 -9.35 -14.49 -16.27
N ARG A 27 -9.32 -13.25 -16.79
CA ARG A 27 -8.05 -12.52 -16.95
C ARG A 27 -7.48 -12.04 -15.62
N PHE A 28 -8.32 -11.60 -14.68
CA PHE A 28 -7.86 -11.17 -13.36
C PHE A 28 -7.25 -12.34 -12.60
N PHE A 29 -7.83 -13.53 -12.70
CA PHE A 29 -7.20 -14.75 -12.19
C PHE A 29 -5.82 -15.00 -12.84
N ALA A 30 -5.72 -14.92 -14.16
CA ALA A 30 -4.44 -15.11 -14.85
C ALA A 30 -3.39 -14.06 -14.44
N PHE A 31 -3.76 -12.78 -14.32
CA PHE A 31 -2.88 -11.72 -13.84
C PHE A 31 -2.49 -11.92 -12.38
N HIS A 32 -3.44 -12.23 -11.52
CA HIS A 32 -3.19 -12.52 -10.11
C HIS A 32 -2.25 -13.72 -9.92
N PHE A 33 -2.33 -14.72 -10.80
CA PHE A 33 -1.43 -15.86 -10.77
C PHE A 33 0.01 -15.49 -11.18
N ILE A 34 0.20 -14.71 -12.25
CA ILE A 34 1.54 -14.39 -12.77
C ILE A 34 2.25 -13.28 -11.98
N LEU A 35 1.52 -12.29 -11.46
CA LEU A 35 2.10 -11.12 -10.78
C LEU A 35 2.99 -11.46 -9.57
N PRO A 36 2.65 -12.42 -8.69
CA PRO A 36 3.53 -12.83 -7.58
C PRO A 36 4.92 -13.31 -8.04
N PHE A 37 5.01 -13.99 -9.20
CA PHE A 37 6.29 -14.43 -9.75
C PHE A 37 7.10 -13.26 -10.31
N ILE A 38 6.43 -12.30 -10.95
CA ILE A 38 7.07 -11.05 -11.39
C ILE A 38 7.59 -10.27 -10.17
N ILE A 39 6.79 -10.15 -9.10
CA ILE A 39 7.21 -9.51 -7.84
C ILE A 39 8.42 -10.22 -7.23
N SER A 40 8.46 -11.56 -7.26
CA SER A 40 9.60 -12.33 -6.76
C SER A 40 10.89 -12.05 -7.56
N ALA A 41 10.80 -11.93 -8.89
CA ALA A 41 11.93 -11.54 -9.72
C ALA A 41 12.41 -10.11 -9.44
N LEU A 42 11.46 -9.16 -9.28
CA LEU A 42 11.78 -7.78 -8.90
C LEU A 42 12.39 -7.69 -7.50
N ALA A 43 11.98 -8.54 -6.55
CA ALA A 43 12.57 -8.62 -5.22
C ALA A 43 14.03 -9.12 -5.27
N ALA A 44 14.35 -10.06 -6.16
CA ALA A 44 15.73 -10.49 -6.37
C ALA A 44 16.60 -9.36 -6.94
N VAL A 45 16.09 -8.60 -7.91
CA VAL A 45 16.76 -7.40 -8.46
C VAL A 45 16.95 -6.33 -7.37
N HIS A 46 15.93 -6.12 -6.53
CA HIS A 46 16.01 -5.22 -5.39
C HIS A 46 17.13 -5.62 -4.42
N LEU A 47 17.23 -6.91 -4.06
CA LEU A 47 18.29 -7.42 -3.18
C LEU A 47 19.68 -7.34 -3.82
N LEU A 48 19.79 -7.52 -5.13
CA LEU A 48 21.05 -7.33 -5.86
C LEU A 48 21.55 -5.89 -5.69
N PHE A 49 20.71 -4.89 -5.93
CA PHE A 49 21.10 -3.49 -5.72
C PHE A 49 21.39 -3.17 -4.25
N LEU A 50 20.69 -3.79 -3.31
CA LEU A 50 20.99 -3.66 -1.88
C LEU A 50 22.38 -4.23 -1.55
N HIS A 51 22.78 -5.34 -2.15
CA HIS A 51 24.07 -5.99 -1.90
C HIS A 51 25.25 -5.17 -2.44
N GLU A 52 25.06 -4.36 -3.48
CA GLU A 52 26.12 -3.46 -3.99
C GLU A 52 26.55 -2.41 -2.95
N THR A 53 25.61 -1.89 -2.16
CA THR A 53 25.91 -0.86 -1.14
C THR A 53 25.95 -1.39 0.29
N GLY A 54 25.37 -2.57 0.53
CA GLY A 54 25.07 -3.05 1.88
C GLY A 54 23.88 -2.33 2.52
N SER A 55 23.49 -2.80 3.71
CA SER A 55 22.40 -2.22 4.50
C SER A 55 22.78 -0.88 5.12
N ASN A 56 21.81 0.03 5.24
CA ASN A 56 21.93 1.21 6.08
C ASN A 56 21.75 0.84 7.57
N ASN A 57 22.07 1.76 8.49
CA ASN A 57 21.88 1.57 9.94
C ASN A 57 21.16 2.78 10.58
N PRO A 58 20.67 2.67 11.83
CA PRO A 58 19.86 3.71 12.46
C PRO A 58 20.52 5.10 12.52
N SER A 59 21.85 5.17 12.65
CA SER A 59 22.57 6.44 12.71
C SER A 59 22.64 7.14 11.34
N GLY A 60 22.49 6.40 10.25
CA GLY A 60 22.70 6.88 8.89
C GLY A 60 24.16 7.16 8.51
N MET A 61 25.12 6.85 9.38
CA MET A 61 26.56 6.94 9.12
C MET A 61 27.08 5.66 8.44
N VAL A 62 28.28 5.70 7.88
CA VAL A 62 28.95 4.51 7.33
C VAL A 62 29.30 3.54 8.47
N SER A 63 28.90 2.28 8.34
CA SER A 63 29.11 1.23 9.37
C SER A 63 30.23 0.25 9.03
N ASP A 64 31.09 0.56 8.06
CA ASP A 64 32.15 -0.35 7.57
C ASP A 64 33.14 -0.76 8.66
N SER A 65 33.36 0.10 9.66
CA SER A 65 34.27 -0.16 10.78
C SER A 65 33.74 -1.17 11.79
N ASP A 66 32.45 -1.47 11.78
CA ASP A 66 31.78 -2.31 12.78
C ASP A 66 30.80 -3.30 12.11
N LYS A 67 31.25 -3.93 11.02
CA LYS A 67 30.48 -4.98 10.34
C LYS A 67 30.58 -6.28 11.11
N ILE A 68 29.43 -6.94 11.25
CA ILE A 68 29.32 -8.32 11.74
C ILE A 68 28.85 -9.23 10.60
N PRO A 69 29.22 -10.53 10.60
CA PRO A 69 28.70 -11.47 9.61
C PRO A 69 27.17 -11.62 9.76
N PHE A 70 26.48 -11.91 8.66
CA PHE A 70 25.03 -12.11 8.69
C PHE A 70 24.64 -13.29 9.59
N HIS A 71 25.35 -14.41 9.44
CA HIS A 71 25.21 -15.58 10.31
C HIS A 71 26.26 -15.55 11.44
N PRO A 72 25.89 -15.83 12.70
CA PRO A 72 24.56 -16.24 13.18
C PRO A 72 23.64 -15.06 13.54
N TYR A 73 24.17 -13.84 13.60
CA TYR A 73 23.54 -12.69 14.25
C TYR A 73 22.17 -12.28 13.68
N TYR A 74 22.09 -12.06 12.38
CA TYR A 74 20.82 -11.69 11.73
C TYR A 74 19.98 -12.92 11.41
N THR A 75 20.58 -14.09 11.15
CA THR A 75 19.83 -15.34 10.96
C THR A 75 18.92 -15.65 12.16
N ILE A 76 19.45 -15.57 13.39
CA ILE A 76 18.64 -15.86 14.58
C ILE A 76 17.57 -14.78 14.84
N LYS A 77 17.88 -13.51 14.54
CA LYS A 77 16.91 -12.41 14.64
C LYS A 77 15.78 -12.56 13.62
N ASP A 78 16.09 -12.97 12.40
CA ASP A 78 15.10 -13.19 11.35
C ASP A 78 14.21 -14.39 11.66
N ILE A 79 14.77 -15.47 12.22
CA ILE A 79 13.97 -16.61 12.72
C ILE A 79 13.01 -16.14 13.81
N LEU A 80 13.46 -15.32 14.77
CA LEU A 80 12.58 -14.76 15.79
C LEU A 80 11.47 -13.89 15.17
N GLY A 81 11.81 -13.04 14.21
CA GLY A 81 10.83 -12.22 13.48
C GLY A 81 9.80 -13.06 12.72
N LEU A 82 10.24 -14.14 12.07
CA LEU A 82 9.36 -15.08 11.39
C LEU A 82 8.41 -15.79 12.38
N LEU A 83 8.90 -16.19 13.55
CA LEU A 83 8.06 -16.80 14.59
C LEU A 83 6.97 -15.83 15.08
N VAL A 84 7.31 -14.55 15.28
CA VAL A 84 6.35 -13.51 15.66
C VAL A 84 5.32 -13.27 14.54
N LEU A 85 5.75 -13.23 13.28
CA LEU A 85 4.85 -13.09 12.12
C LEU A 85 3.88 -14.28 12.02
N ILE A 86 4.39 -15.51 12.14
CA ILE A 86 3.56 -16.72 12.12
C ILE A 86 2.58 -16.70 13.30
N LEU A 87 3.02 -16.32 14.50
CA LEU A 87 2.13 -16.21 15.65
C LEU A 87 0.99 -15.22 15.37
N ALA A 88 1.29 -14.01 14.89
CA ALA A 88 0.28 -13.01 14.56
C ALA A 88 -0.71 -13.51 13.49
N LEU A 89 -0.19 -14.15 12.44
CA LEU A 89 -1.02 -14.75 11.37
C LEU A 89 -1.92 -15.85 11.93
N MET A 90 -1.38 -16.76 12.74
CA MET A 90 -2.17 -17.85 13.33
C MET A 90 -3.20 -17.34 14.33
N LEU A 91 -2.91 -16.28 15.08
CA LEU A 91 -3.90 -15.64 15.95
C LEU A 91 -5.08 -15.11 15.15
N LEU A 92 -4.81 -14.43 14.02
CA LEU A 92 -5.86 -13.95 13.12
C LEU A 92 -6.64 -15.13 12.54
N VAL A 93 -5.97 -16.09 11.90
CA VAL A 93 -6.62 -17.22 11.21
C VAL A 93 -7.44 -18.10 12.16
N LEU A 94 -6.90 -18.42 13.34
CA LEU A 94 -7.54 -19.38 14.25
C LEU A 94 -8.60 -18.76 15.16
N PHE A 95 -8.42 -17.51 15.60
CA PHE A 95 -9.32 -16.88 16.57
C PHE A 95 -10.23 -15.81 15.97
N SER A 96 -9.85 -15.19 14.85
CA SER A 96 -10.57 -14.03 14.30
C SER A 96 -10.41 -13.88 12.77
N PRO A 97 -10.70 -14.93 11.97
CA PRO A 97 -10.36 -14.97 10.54
C PRO A 97 -11.02 -13.87 9.72
N ASP A 98 -12.20 -13.41 10.14
CA ASP A 98 -12.98 -12.37 9.46
C ASP A 98 -12.69 -10.94 9.96
N LEU A 99 -11.81 -10.76 10.95
CA LEU A 99 -11.60 -9.45 11.60
C LEU A 99 -11.15 -8.34 10.64
N LEU A 100 -10.38 -8.70 9.62
CA LEU A 100 -9.85 -7.75 8.62
C LEU A 100 -10.63 -7.79 7.29
N GLY A 101 -11.69 -8.59 7.22
CA GLY A 101 -12.54 -8.76 6.03
C GLY A 101 -13.75 -7.83 6.02
N ASP A 102 -14.56 -7.95 4.96
CA ASP A 102 -15.84 -7.26 4.83
C ASP A 102 -16.97 -8.30 4.69
N PRO A 103 -18.02 -8.26 5.53
CA PRO A 103 -19.13 -9.21 5.47
C PRO A 103 -19.87 -9.20 4.12
N ASP A 104 -19.84 -8.09 3.38
CA ASP A 104 -20.52 -7.99 2.08
C ASP A 104 -19.89 -8.95 1.03
N ASN A 105 -18.62 -9.34 1.19
CA ASN A 105 -17.94 -10.29 0.31
C ASN A 105 -18.39 -11.75 0.50
N TYR A 106 -19.18 -12.04 1.54
CA TYR A 106 -19.85 -13.34 1.69
C TYR A 106 -21.14 -13.45 0.86
N ILE A 107 -21.63 -12.34 0.32
CA ILE A 107 -22.81 -12.30 -0.56
C ILE A 107 -22.33 -12.42 -2.01
N PRO A 108 -22.87 -13.34 -2.82
CA PRO A 108 -22.52 -13.43 -4.23
C PRO A 108 -22.77 -12.10 -4.97
N ALA A 109 -21.85 -11.72 -5.84
CA ALA A 109 -21.92 -10.47 -6.57
C ALA A 109 -23.24 -10.33 -7.36
N ASN A 110 -23.91 -9.19 -7.21
CA ASN A 110 -25.14 -8.86 -7.92
C ASN A 110 -24.94 -7.53 -8.68
N PRO A 111 -24.82 -7.54 -10.01
CA PRO A 111 -24.63 -6.32 -10.81
C PRO A 111 -25.77 -5.29 -10.69
N LEU A 112 -26.95 -5.69 -10.20
CA LEU A 112 -28.12 -4.84 -10.05
C LEU A 112 -28.29 -4.27 -8.62
N ASN A 113 -27.45 -4.67 -7.67
CA ASN A 113 -27.52 -4.22 -6.29
C ASN A 113 -26.13 -3.83 -5.78
N THR A 114 -25.95 -2.54 -5.49
CA THR A 114 -24.71 -2.04 -4.88
C THR A 114 -24.89 -1.97 -3.36
N PRO A 115 -23.97 -2.54 -2.56
CA PRO A 115 -24.03 -2.39 -1.11
C PRO A 115 -24.02 -0.91 -0.68
N PRO A 116 -24.70 -0.56 0.42
CA PRO A 116 -24.89 0.84 0.82
C PRO A 116 -23.58 1.57 1.17
N HIS A 117 -22.56 0.84 1.65
CA HIS A 117 -21.26 1.41 2.03
C HIS A 117 -20.10 0.64 1.40
N ILE A 118 -20.00 0.68 0.06
CA ILE A 118 -18.88 0.08 -0.65
C ILE A 118 -17.55 0.77 -0.32
N LYS A 119 -16.56 -0.03 0.09
CA LYS A 119 -15.20 0.40 0.40
C LYS A 119 -14.20 -0.69 -0.02
N PRO A 120 -12.95 -0.35 -0.31
CA PRO A 120 -11.91 -1.35 -0.52
C PRO A 120 -11.45 -1.95 0.81
N GLU A 121 -10.57 -2.95 0.73
CA GLU A 121 -9.90 -3.53 1.88
C GLU A 121 -9.07 -2.48 2.65
N TRP A 122 -8.85 -2.75 3.94
CA TRP A 122 -8.31 -1.78 4.90
C TRP A 122 -6.98 -1.12 4.46
N TYR A 123 -6.11 -1.88 3.78
CA TYR A 123 -4.81 -1.39 3.31
C TYR A 123 -4.88 -0.41 2.13
N PHE A 124 -6.06 -0.24 1.52
CA PHE A 124 -6.31 0.78 0.49
C PHE A 124 -7.09 2.00 1.01
N LEU A 125 -7.57 1.99 2.25
CA LEU A 125 -8.48 3.03 2.75
C LEU A 125 -7.86 4.43 2.77
N PHE A 126 -6.56 4.57 3.08
CA PHE A 126 -5.90 5.87 3.07
C PHE A 126 -5.94 6.52 1.66
N ALA A 127 -5.68 5.71 0.63
CA ALA A 127 -5.64 6.16 -0.76
C ALA A 127 -7.08 6.41 -1.29
N TYR A 128 -8.03 5.60 -0.83
CA TYR A 128 -9.45 5.79 -1.09
C TYR A 128 -10.01 7.07 -0.46
N ALA A 129 -9.55 7.44 0.74
CA ALA A 129 -9.88 8.74 1.34
C ALA A 129 -9.38 9.89 0.44
N ILE A 130 -8.10 9.88 0.05
CA ILE A 130 -7.51 10.88 -0.85
C ILE A 130 -8.30 11.02 -2.18
N LEU A 131 -8.72 9.89 -2.77
CA LEU A 131 -9.53 9.88 -3.98
C LEU A 131 -10.88 10.62 -3.78
N ARG A 132 -11.53 10.42 -2.63
CA ARG A 132 -12.84 11.00 -2.30
C ARG A 132 -12.78 12.46 -1.83
N SER A 133 -11.67 12.91 -1.28
CA SER A 133 -11.52 14.29 -0.78
C SER A 133 -11.55 15.34 -1.90
N ILE A 134 -11.29 14.94 -3.15
CA ILE A 134 -11.26 15.87 -4.29
C ILE A 134 -12.59 15.81 -5.05
N PRO A 135 -13.40 16.90 -5.07
CA PRO A 135 -14.69 16.95 -5.76
C PRO A 135 -14.54 17.12 -7.29
N ASN A 136 -13.56 16.45 -7.88
CA ASN A 136 -13.33 16.37 -9.31
C ASN A 136 -12.87 14.95 -9.66
N LYS A 137 -13.56 14.31 -10.60
CA LYS A 137 -13.32 12.90 -10.93
C LYS A 137 -11.87 12.63 -11.38
N LEU A 138 -11.36 13.43 -12.33
CA LEU A 138 -9.99 13.30 -12.83
C LEU A 138 -8.97 13.70 -11.76
N GLY A 139 -9.22 14.80 -11.04
CA GLY A 139 -8.37 15.28 -9.95
C GLY A 139 -8.19 14.22 -8.86
N GLY A 140 -9.27 13.55 -8.45
CA GLY A 140 -9.22 12.46 -7.49
C GLY A 140 -8.39 11.27 -7.97
N VAL A 141 -8.56 10.83 -9.23
CA VAL A 141 -7.77 9.73 -9.80
C VAL A 141 -6.28 10.10 -9.91
N LEU A 142 -5.98 11.33 -10.32
CA LEU A 142 -4.59 11.81 -10.35
C LEU A 142 -3.99 11.85 -8.94
N ALA A 143 -4.72 12.34 -7.94
CA ALA A 143 -4.25 12.37 -6.55
C ALA A 143 -4.05 10.97 -5.97
N LEU A 144 -4.93 10.01 -6.28
CA LEU A 144 -4.76 8.61 -5.91
C LEU A 144 -3.42 8.08 -6.44
N VAL A 145 -3.15 8.25 -7.74
CA VAL A 145 -1.91 7.79 -8.37
C VAL A 145 -0.69 8.51 -7.78
N LEU A 146 -0.79 9.83 -7.60
CA LEU A 146 0.29 10.64 -7.05
C LEU A 146 0.59 10.31 -5.58
N SER A 147 -0.39 9.86 -4.80
CA SER A 147 -0.19 9.47 -3.39
C SER A 147 0.80 8.30 -3.24
N ILE A 148 0.94 7.47 -4.28
CA ILE A 148 1.92 6.39 -4.35
C ILE A 148 3.18 6.87 -5.09
N LEU A 149 3.04 7.54 -6.24
CA LEU A 149 4.19 7.97 -7.05
C LEU A 149 5.08 9.01 -6.36
N ILE A 150 4.56 9.76 -5.38
CA ILE A 150 5.36 10.70 -4.58
C ILE A 150 6.56 10.02 -3.93
N LEU A 151 6.48 8.72 -3.60
CA LEU A 151 7.58 7.93 -3.05
C LEU A 151 8.82 7.93 -3.94
N ALA A 152 8.65 7.97 -5.26
CA ALA A 152 9.77 8.00 -6.22
C ALA A 152 10.53 9.33 -6.19
N VAL A 153 9.88 10.42 -5.75
CA VAL A 153 10.46 11.77 -5.71
C VAL A 153 11.12 12.06 -4.36
N ILE A 154 10.84 11.27 -3.32
CA ILE A 154 11.40 11.45 -1.96
C ILE A 154 12.93 11.64 -1.94
N PRO A 155 13.74 10.87 -2.68
CA PRO A 155 15.19 11.11 -2.71
C PRO A 155 15.57 12.51 -3.20
N ALA A 156 14.86 13.05 -4.18
CA ALA A 156 15.09 14.40 -4.72
C ALA A 156 14.63 15.51 -3.78
N LEU A 157 13.69 15.22 -2.87
CA LEU A 157 13.21 16.14 -1.84
C LEU A 157 14.10 16.19 -0.60
N HIS A 158 15.17 15.39 -0.53
CA HIS A 158 16.05 15.35 0.63
C HIS A 158 16.93 16.60 0.72
N THR A 159 16.66 17.47 1.70
CA THR A 159 17.40 18.73 1.91
C THR A 159 18.40 18.68 3.08
N SER A 160 18.33 17.65 3.91
CA SER A 160 19.17 17.52 5.10
C SER A 160 20.60 17.14 4.75
N LYS A 161 21.58 17.60 5.53
CA LYS A 161 22.97 17.12 5.45
C LYS A 161 23.18 15.78 6.16
N GLN A 162 22.23 15.38 7.02
CA GLN A 162 22.22 14.10 7.72
C GLN A 162 21.23 13.14 7.03
N ARG A 163 21.71 11.94 6.70
CA ARG A 163 20.95 10.91 5.97
C ARG A 163 19.72 10.42 6.75
N GLY A 164 19.91 9.94 7.97
CA GLY A 164 18.85 9.39 8.83
C GLY A 164 18.11 10.47 9.63
N MET A 165 16.97 10.11 10.22
CA MET A 165 16.19 11.01 11.10
C MET A 165 16.57 10.91 12.58
N MET A 166 17.41 9.95 12.99
CA MET A 166 17.78 9.71 14.40
C MET A 166 18.23 10.96 15.15
N PHE A 167 18.95 11.87 14.49
CA PHE A 167 19.46 13.12 15.10
C PHE A 167 18.72 14.38 14.62
N ARG A 168 17.49 14.24 14.09
CA ARG A 168 16.69 15.34 13.52
C ARG A 168 15.32 15.43 14.19
N PRO A 169 15.20 16.03 15.39
CA PRO A 169 13.96 16.03 16.18
C PRO A 169 12.74 16.59 15.42
N LEU A 170 12.93 17.69 14.68
CA LEU A 170 11.86 18.28 13.88
C LEU A 170 11.38 17.33 12.78
N SER A 171 12.30 16.64 12.09
CA SER A 171 11.95 15.67 11.06
C SER A 171 11.29 14.41 11.63
N GLN A 172 11.69 13.98 12.84
CA GLN A 172 10.99 12.89 13.53
C GLN A 172 9.54 13.26 13.88
N CYS A 173 9.33 14.48 14.39
CA CYS A 173 7.98 14.96 14.69
C CYS A 173 7.10 15.00 13.43
N LEU A 174 7.62 15.54 12.32
CA LEU A 174 6.91 15.55 11.04
C LEU A 174 6.66 14.14 10.47
N PHE A 175 7.60 13.22 10.65
CA PHE A 175 7.40 11.82 10.25
C PHE A 175 6.26 11.17 11.05
N TRP A 176 6.22 11.37 12.37
CA TRP A 176 5.12 10.85 13.18
C TRP A 176 3.78 11.54 12.89
N PHE A 177 3.80 12.83 12.55
CA PHE A 177 2.62 13.51 12.04
C PHE A 177 2.13 12.87 10.73
N LEU A 178 3.02 12.56 9.78
CA LEU A 178 2.66 11.84 8.56
C LEU A 178 2.09 10.43 8.84
N VAL A 179 2.66 9.69 9.80
CA VAL A 179 2.11 8.39 10.20
C VAL A 179 0.72 8.53 10.79
N ALA A 180 0.52 9.52 11.68
CA ALA A 180 -0.79 9.80 12.26
C ALA A 180 -1.82 10.22 11.19
N ASP A 181 -1.40 11.01 10.21
CA ASP A 181 -2.22 11.42 9.06
C ASP A 181 -2.64 10.22 8.21
N LEU A 182 -1.73 9.29 7.88
CA LEU A 182 -2.07 8.07 7.15
C LEU A 182 -3.05 7.17 7.93
N LEU A 183 -2.91 7.10 9.26
CA LEU A 183 -3.87 6.38 10.12
C LEU A 183 -5.23 7.09 10.13
N ALA A 184 -5.26 8.42 10.20
CA ALA A 184 -6.49 9.21 10.12
C ALA A 184 -7.18 9.02 8.75
N LEU A 185 -6.44 9.07 7.65
CA LEU A 185 -6.95 8.80 6.30
C LEU A 185 -7.47 7.36 6.17
N THR A 186 -6.80 6.38 6.77
CA THR A 186 -7.30 4.98 6.81
C THR A 186 -8.64 4.91 7.54
N TRP A 187 -8.76 5.59 8.68
CA TRP A 187 -10.01 5.65 9.42
C TRP A 187 -11.13 6.36 8.65
N ILE A 188 -10.85 7.55 8.09
CA ILE A 188 -11.78 8.35 7.27
C ILE A 188 -12.21 7.58 6.01
N GLY A 189 -11.30 6.85 5.38
CA GLY A 189 -11.57 5.98 4.24
C GLY A 189 -12.66 4.95 4.52
N GLY A 190 -12.78 4.50 5.77
CA GLY A 190 -13.83 3.58 6.22
C GLY A 190 -15.14 4.25 6.65
N GLN A 191 -15.20 5.58 6.71
CA GLN A 191 -16.41 6.33 7.10
C GLN A 191 -17.30 6.67 5.88
N PRO A 192 -18.62 6.90 6.11
CA PRO A 192 -19.51 7.42 5.07
C PRO A 192 -19.11 8.83 4.63
N VAL A 193 -19.50 9.21 3.42
CA VAL A 193 -19.23 10.54 2.84
C VAL A 193 -20.26 11.53 3.38
N GLU A 194 -20.16 11.84 4.67
CA GLU A 194 -21.08 12.71 5.40
C GLU A 194 -20.31 13.63 6.36
N HIS A 195 -20.97 14.67 6.89
CA HIS A 195 -20.38 15.52 7.92
C HIS A 195 -20.23 14.72 9.24
N PRO A 196 -19.09 14.81 9.97
CA PRO A 196 -17.95 15.71 9.76
C PRO A 196 -16.82 15.15 8.88
N PHE A 197 -16.92 13.91 8.39
CA PHE A 197 -15.83 13.19 7.73
C PHE A 197 -15.38 13.84 6.41
N ILE A 198 -16.31 14.46 5.66
CA ILE A 198 -15.95 15.22 4.44
C ILE A 198 -15.00 16.39 4.76
N GLY A 199 -15.20 17.09 5.88
CA GLY A 199 -14.35 18.22 6.26
C GLY A 199 -13.03 17.79 6.90
N ALA A 200 -12.96 16.56 7.41
CA ALA A 200 -11.79 15.99 8.05
C ALA A 200 -10.81 15.32 7.06
N GLY A 201 -11.32 14.77 5.95
CA GLY A 201 -10.53 14.11 4.91
C GLY A 201 -10.12 15.05 3.78
#